data_AF-A0A1E5UBF7-F1
#
_entry.id   AF-A0A1E5UBF7-F1
#
_cell.length_a   1.000
_cell.length_b   1.000
_cell.length_c   1.000
_cell.angle_alpha   90.00
_cell.angle_beta   90.00
_cell.angle_gamma   90.00
#
_symmetry.space_group_name_H-M   'P 1'
#
loop_
_entity.id
_entity.type
_entity.pdbx_description
1 polymer ?
#
loop_
_entity_poly.entity_id
_entity_poly.type
_entity_poly.pdbx_seq_one_letter_code
_entity_poly.pdbx_strand_id
1 'polypeptide(L)'
;MKKLFLLLVLVWAISCERQDENSAKESLIGNWEWISSTGGIDGRTETPASTGKQVKIVITKDSVKVYENSVLKQKNSYKISREKSVLDNKIKDMIIYNSGFRDSFMIDSQNQLHLIGDCFDCFASLYKKAENQPSQARQIASF
;
A
#
# COMPACT_ATOMS: atom_id res chain seq x y z
N MET A 1 12.38 -37.41 47.05
CA MET A 1 11.92 -37.74 45.67
C MET A 1 11.25 -36.49 45.11
N LYS A 2 12.00 -35.59 44.46
CA LYS A 2 12.05 -35.42 42.99
C LYS A 2 10.73 -35.77 42.31
N LYS A 3 9.92 -34.74 41.99
CA LYS A 3 9.22 -34.51 40.71
C LYS A 3 8.30 -33.28 40.85
N LEU A 4 8.89 -32.12 41.15
CA LEU A 4 8.25 -30.80 40.99
C LEU A 4 8.81 -30.14 39.73
N PHE A 5 8.57 -30.75 38.58
CA PHE A 5 9.05 -30.27 37.28
C PHE A 5 8.04 -30.66 36.19
N LEU A 6 6.85 -30.08 36.26
CA LEU A 6 5.83 -30.28 35.23
C LEU A 6 4.87 -29.08 35.16
N LEU A 7 5.42 -27.88 35.29
CA LEU A 7 4.63 -26.65 35.30
C LEU A 7 5.41 -25.49 34.66
N LEU A 8 5.92 -25.67 33.43
CA LEU A 8 6.44 -24.55 32.63
C LEU A 8 6.58 -24.84 31.13
N VAL A 9 5.69 -25.62 30.52
CA VAL A 9 5.73 -25.79 29.05
C VAL A 9 4.30 -25.92 28.52
N LEU A 10 3.48 -24.88 28.60
CA LEU A 10 2.28 -24.79 27.76
C LEU A 10 1.66 -23.38 27.66
N VAL A 11 2.47 -22.32 27.56
CA VAL A 11 1.95 -21.00 27.17
C VAL A 11 2.87 -20.35 26.14
N TRP A 12 3.03 -21.04 25.02
CA TRP A 12 3.37 -20.39 23.75
C TRP A 12 2.10 -20.41 22.91
N ALA A 13 1.05 -19.76 23.44
CA ALA A 13 -0.11 -19.45 22.63
C ALA A 13 0.37 -18.46 21.56
N ILE A 14 0.51 -18.98 20.36
CA ILE A 14 0.88 -18.27 19.15
C ILE A 14 -0.24 -17.23 18.93
N SER A 15 -0.05 -16.02 19.45
CA SER A 15 -0.89 -14.87 19.14
C SER A 15 -0.58 -14.45 17.72
N CYS A 16 -1.16 -15.16 16.76
CA CYS A 16 -1.23 -14.70 15.38
C CYS A 16 -2.30 -13.59 15.38
N GLU A 17 -1.87 -12.35 15.58
CA GLU A 17 -2.74 -11.19 15.52
C GLU A 17 -3.33 -11.12 14.10
N ARG A 18 -4.61 -11.47 13.97
CA ARG A 18 -5.34 -11.26 12.72
C ARG A 18 -5.52 -9.76 12.56
N GLN A 19 -4.71 -9.16 11.70
CA GLN A 19 -4.90 -7.79 11.28
C GLN A 19 -6.28 -7.67 10.63
N ASP A 20 -7.16 -6.87 11.25
CA ASP A 20 -8.52 -6.59 10.80
C ASP A 20 -8.48 -5.89 9.43
N GLU A 21 -9.32 -6.34 8.48
CA GLU A 21 -9.45 -5.72 7.14
C GLU A 21 -9.76 -4.22 7.24
N ASN A 22 -10.49 -3.80 8.27
CA ASN A 22 -10.78 -2.39 8.50
C ASN A 22 -9.52 -1.59 8.87
N SER A 23 -8.59 -2.16 9.65
CA SER A 23 -7.37 -1.45 10.04
C SER A 23 -6.42 -1.29 8.85
N ALA A 24 -6.31 -2.32 8.01
CA ALA A 24 -5.56 -2.27 6.77
C ALA A 24 -6.11 -1.18 5.83
N LYS A 25 -7.44 -1.12 5.68
CA LYS A 25 -8.10 -0.09 4.87
C LYS A 25 -7.84 1.33 5.36
N GLU A 26 -7.95 1.58 6.66
CA GLU A 26 -7.73 2.92 7.20
C GLU A 26 -6.27 3.38 7.04
N SER A 27 -5.29 2.48 7.15
CA SER A 27 -3.87 2.82 6.94
C SER A 27 -3.52 3.25 5.49
N LEU A 28 -4.20 2.66 4.50
CA LEU A 28 -4.03 2.96 3.08
C LEU A 28 -4.57 4.33 2.67
N ILE A 29 -5.57 4.85 3.40
CA ILE A 29 -6.18 6.13 3.08
C ILE A 29 -5.14 7.25 3.19
N GLY A 30 -5.11 8.09 2.15
CA GLY A 30 -4.20 9.22 2.08
C GLY A 30 -3.74 9.55 0.67
N ASN A 31 -2.79 10.47 0.62
CA ASN A 31 -2.10 10.88 -0.60
C ASN A 31 -0.72 10.24 -0.61
N TRP A 32 -0.30 9.71 -1.75
CA TRP A 32 0.93 8.95 -1.92
C TRP A 32 1.67 9.48 -3.15
N GLU A 33 2.93 9.86 -2.98
CA GLU A 33 3.80 10.34 -4.06
C GLU A 33 4.71 9.22 -4.52
N TRP A 34 4.76 9.02 -5.83
CA TRP A 34 5.54 7.95 -6.45
C TRP A 34 7.04 8.20 -6.31
N ILE A 35 7.76 7.17 -5.85
CA ILE A 35 9.22 7.15 -5.75
C ILE A 35 9.80 6.43 -6.96
N SER A 36 9.33 5.21 -7.21
CA SER A 36 9.83 4.35 -8.28
C SER A 36 8.85 3.23 -8.61
N SER A 37 9.00 2.68 -9.81
CA SER A 37 8.39 1.41 -10.20
C SER A 37 9.42 0.53 -10.88
N THR A 38 9.47 -0.75 -10.55
CA THR A 38 10.35 -1.73 -11.19
C THR A 38 9.55 -2.93 -11.65
N GLY A 39 9.77 -3.38 -12.88
CA GLY A 39 9.08 -4.53 -13.44
C GLY A 39 8.97 -4.45 -14.96
N GLY A 40 7.88 -4.99 -15.50
CA GLY A 40 7.74 -5.14 -16.94
C GLY A 40 8.59 -6.27 -17.51
N ILE A 41 8.37 -6.56 -18.79
CA ILE A 41 9.09 -7.64 -19.52
C ILE A 41 10.60 -7.38 -19.58
N ASP A 42 10.99 -6.10 -19.63
CA ASP A 42 12.39 -5.67 -19.67
C ASP A 42 13.01 -5.44 -18.28
N GLY A 43 12.24 -5.61 -17.20
CA GLY A 43 12.71 -5.46 -15.83
C GLY A 43 13.20 -4.04 -15.50
N ARG A 44 12.70 -3.02 -16.21
CA ARG A 44 13.18 -1.66 -16.07
C ARG A 44 12.74 -1.03 -14.76
N THR A 45 13.53 -0.06 -14.30
CA THR A 45 13.16 0.81 -13.20
C THR A 45 12.84 2.20 -13.72
N GLU A 46 11.63 2.66 -13.41
CA GLU A 46 11.15 4.01 -13.68
C GLU A 46 11.14 4.82 -12.39
N THR A 47 11.53 6.09 -12.49
CA THR A 47 11.52 7.10 -11.43
C THR A 47 11.05 8.44 -12.02
N PRO A 48 10.68 9.42 -11.17
CA PRO A 48 10.41 10.78 -11.64
C PRO A 48 11.55 11.37 -12.47
N ALA A 49 12.81 11.12 -12.08
CA ALA A 49 13.98 11.62 -12.79
C ALA A 49 14.14 10.98 -14.17
N SER A 50 13.93 9.66 -14.30
CA SER A 50 14.07 8.97 -15.60
C SER A 50 12.92 9.22 -16.58
N THR A 51 11.73 9.56 -16.07
CA THR A 51 10.51 9.68 -16.89
C THR A 51 10.06 11.12 -17.11
N GLY A 52 10.53 12.06 -16.27
CA GLY A 52 10.01 13.43 -16.21
C GLY A 52 8.58 13.52 -15.65
N LYS A 53 8.04 12.44 -15.07
CA LYS A 53 6.67 12.37 -14.57
C LYS A 53 6.62 12.54 -13.05
N GLN A 54 5.62 13.29 -12.59
CA GLN A 54 5.20 13.32 -11.20
C GLN A 54 3.90 12.54 -11.06
N VAL A 55 3.96 11.39 -10.39
CA VAL A 55 2.78 10.53 -10.17
C VAL A 55 2.34 10.63 -8.71
N LYS A 56 1.04 10.84 -8.51
CA LYS A 56 0.39 10.87 -7.20
C LYS A 56 -0.83 9.95 -7.19
N ILE A 57 -0.93 9.13 -6.16
CA ILE A 57 -2.12 8.33 -5.88
C ILE A 57 -2.88 8.96 -4.71
N VAL A 58 -4.19 9.09 -4.85
CA VAL A 58 -5.10 9.51 -3.78
C VAL A 58 -6.05 8.36 -3.48
N ILE A 59 -5.91 7.79 -2.29
CA ILE A 59 -6.73 6.68 -1.81
C ILE A 59 -7.72 7.23 -0.78
N THR A 60 -9.02 7.09 -1.08
CA THR A 60 -10.12 7.40 -0.15
C THR A 60 -10.81 6.12 0.28
N LYS A 61 -11.87 6.21 1.09
CA LYS A 61 -12.67 5.04 1.50
C LYS A 61 -13.27 4.27 0.32
N ASP A 62 -13.55 4.96 -0.78
CA ASP A 62 -14.36 4.42 -1.88
C ASP A 62 -13.61 4.36 -3.21
N SER A 63 -12.49 5.07 -3.35
CA SER A 63 -11.80 5.18 -4.63
C SER A 63 -10.30 5.36 -4.52
N VAL A 64 -9.61 4.88 -5.55
CA VAL A 64 -8.21 5.21 -5.85
C VAL A 64 -8.19 6.09 -7.08
N LYS A 65 -7.52 7.24 -7.00
CA LYS A 65 -7.29 8.16 -8.11
C LYS A 65 -5.80 8.26 -8.40
N VAL A 66 -5.42 8.18 -9.68
CA VAL A 66 -4.04 8.36 -10.13
C VAL A 66 -3.94 9.65 -10.91
N TYR A 67 -3.01 10.51 -10.49
CA TYR A 67 -2.67 11.76 -11.15
C TYR A 67 -1.26 11.64 -11.74
N GLU A 68 -1.10 12.09 -12.97
CA GLU A 68 0.21 12.24 -13.62
C GLU A 68 0.35 13.72 -14.01
N ASN A 69 1.41 14.38 -13.54
CA ASN A 69 1.66 15.81 -13.76
C ASN A 69 0.43 16.66 -13.43
N SER A 70 -0.18 16.39 -12.27
CA SER A 70 -1.41 17.04 -11.76
C SER A 70 -2.69 16.80 -12.57
N VAL A 71 -2.64 16.02 -13.65
CA VAL A 71 -3.81 15.65 -14.44
C VAL A 71 -4.35 14.30 -13.97
N LEU A 72 -5.65 14.21 -13.69
CA LEU A 72 -6.32 12.95 -13.35
C LEU A 72 -6.27 12.00 -14.55
N LYS A 73 -5.62 10.84 -14.40
CA LYS A 73 -5.52 9.81 -15.44
C LYS A 73 -6.44 8.63 -15.20
N GLN A 74 -6.64 8.25 -13.94
CA GLN A 74 -7.46 7.10 -13.57
C GLN A 74 -8.25 7.37 -12.29
N LYS A 75 -9.45 6.80 -12.22
CA LYS A 75 -10.28 6.75 -11.02
C LYS A 75 -10.99 5.40 -10.99
N ASN A 76 -10.67 4.58 -10.00
CA ASN A 76 -11.25 3.26 -9.80
C ASN A 76 -11.90 3.19 -8.42
N SER A 77 -13.05 2.54 -8.31
CA SER A 77 -13.48 2.00 -7.01
C SER A 77 -12.66 0.75 -6.70
N TYR A 78 -12.56 0.42 -5.42
CA TYR A 78 -11.81 -0.74 -4.98
C TYR A 78 -12.44 -1.39 -3.76
N LYS A 79 -12.05 -2.64 -3.51
CA LYS A 79 -12.21 -3.31 -2.23
C LYS A 79 -10.86 -3.84 -1.76
N ILE A 80 -10.74 -4.03 -0.46
CA ILE A 80 -9.61 -4.77 0.12
C ILE A 80 -10.10 -6.19 0.40
N SER A 81 -9.28 -7.16 0.07
CA SER A 81 -9.53 -8.57 0.37
C SER A 81 -8.21 -9.27 0.58
N ARG A 82 -8.25 -10.38 1.30
CA ARG A 82 -7.10 -11.27 1.46
C ARG A 82 -7.22 -12.41 0.45
N GLU A 83 -6.37 -12.39 -0.58
CA GLU A 83 -6.45 -13.29 -1.73
C GLU A 83 -5.14 -14.03 -1.97
N LYS A 84 -5.22 -15.13 -2.70
CA LYS A 84 -4.04 -15.88 -3.15
C LYS A 84 -3.39 -15.17 -4.34
N SER A 85 -2.13 -14.78 -4.19
CA SER A 85 -1.32 -14.17 -5.25
C SER A 85 -0.97 -15.18 -6.35
N VAL A 86 -1.07 -14.75 -7.60
CA VAL A 86 -0.65 -15.57 -8.76
C VAL A 86 0.86 -15.68 -8.87
N LEU A 87 1.59 -14.73 -8.28
CA LEU A 87 3.05 -14.66 -8.35
C LEU A 87 3.73 -15.72 -7.50
N ASP A 88 3.25 -15.95 -6.28
CA ASP A 88 3.93 -16.82 -5.30
C ASP A 88 3.00 -17.79 -4.57
N ASN A 89 1.72 -17.85 -4.96
CA ASN A 89 0.70 -18.69 -4.34
C ASN A 89 0.45 -18.41 -2.84
N LYS A 90 0.94 -17.30 -2.30
CA LYS A 90 0.71 -16.92 -0.90
C LYS A 90 -0.53 -16.04 -0.77
N ILE A 91 -1.15 -16.12 0.40
CA ILE A 91 -2.26 -15.27 0.77
C ILE A 91 -1.71 -13.89 1.18
N LYS A 92 -2.22 -12.82 0.55
CA LYS A 92 -1.78 -11.43 0.76
C LYS A 92 -2.99 -10.50 0.84
N ASP A 93 -2.83 -9.38 1.54
CA ASP A 93 -3.79 -8.30 1.48
C ASP A 93 -3.67 -7.61 0.10
N MET A 94 -4.80 -7.46 -0.57
CA MET A 94 -4.88 -6.96 -1.94
C MET A 94 -5.88 -5.81 -2.07
N ILE A 95 -5.51 -4.83 -2.88
CA ILE A 95 -6.43 -3.87 -3.47
C ILE A 95 -6.97 -4.49 -4.75
N ILE A 96 -8.29 -4.71 -4.81
CA ILE A 96 -8.97 -5.25 -5.99
C ILE A 96 -9.77 -4.11 -6.61
N TYR A 97 -9.34 -3.65 -7.78
CA TYR A 97 -9.99 -2.59 -8.51
C TYR A 97 -11.23 -3.11 -9.24
N ASN A 98 -12.19 -2.24 -9.52
CA ASN A 98 -13.37 -2.57 -10.32
C ASN A 98 -13.04 -3.00 -11.76
N SER A 99 -11.84 -2.68 -12.27
CA SER A 99 -11.32 -3.18 -13.55
C SER A 99 -10.97 -4.67 -13.52
N GLY A 100 -10.89 -5.29 -12.34
CA GLY A 100 -10.40 -6.65 -12.14
C GLY A 100 -8.89 -6.74 -11.91
N PHE A 101 -8.14 -5.64 -12.13
CA PHE A 101 -6.74 -5.57 -11.76
C PHE A 101 -6.57 -5.67 -10.23
N ARG A 102 -5.45 -6.22 -9.78
CA ARG A 102 -5.17 -6.45 -8.36
C ARG A 102 -3.73 -6.06 -8.04
N ASP A 103 -3.56 -5.32 -6.97
CA ASP A 103 -2.25 -5.05 -6.36
C ASP A 103 -2.22 -5.70 -4.98
N SER A 104 -1.20 -6.50 -4.69
CA SER A 104 -0.86 -6.75 -3.29
C SER A 104 -0.22 -5.50 -2.70
N PHE A 105 -0.47 -5.21 -1.42
CA PHE A 105 0.05 -4.00 -0.79
C PHE A 105 0.69 -4.24 0.57
N MET A 106 1.58 -3.34 0.95
CA MET A 106 2.21 -3.28 2.26
C MET A 106 2.56 -1.83 2.58
N ILE A 107 2.40 -1.42 3.84
CA ILE A 107 3.01 -0.18 4.35
C ILE A 107 4.16 -0.59 5.25
N ASP A 108 5.37 -0.11 4.95
CA ASP A 108 6.56 -0.46 5.70
C ASP A 108 6.76 0.43 6.95
N SER A 109 7.83 0.15 7.70
CA SER A 109 8.18 0.90 8.92
C SER A 109 8.59 2.36 8.67
N GLN A 110 8.83 2.73 7.41
CA GLN A 110 9.13 4.10 6.98
C GLN A 110 7.87 4.81 6.46
N ASN A 111 6.69 4.22 6.64
CA ASN A 111 5.41 4.73 6.15
C ASN A 111 5.40 4.91 4.62
N GLN A 112 6.07 4.00 3.91
CA GLN A 112 6.04 3.92 2.46
C GLN A 112 5.08 2.81 2.03
N LEU A 113 4.27 3.10 1.00
CA LEU A 113 3.35 2.16 0.40
C LEU A 113 4.03 1.43 -0.73
N HIS A 114 4.05 0.11 -0.64
CA HIS A 114 4.46 -0.81 -1.69
C HIS A 114 3.20 -1.36 -2.35
N LEU A 115 3.07 -1.19 -3.67
CA LEU A 115 2.03 -1.81 -4.49
C LEU A 115 2.69 -2.75 -5.50
N ILE A 116 2.36 -4.03 -5.46
CA ILE A 116 2.91 -5.04 -6.36
C ILE A 116 1.76 -5.63 -7.16
N GLY A 117 1.75 -5.34 -8.47
CA GLY A 117 0.76 -5.88 -9.38
C GLY A 117 0.79 -7.40 -9.38
N ASP A 118 -0.36 -8.02 -9.12
CA ASP A 118 -0.51 -9.46 -9.04
C ASP A 118 -0.61 -10.08 -10.45
N CYS A 119 0.43 -9.86 -11.25
CA CYS A 119 0.60 -10.39 -12.59
C CYS A 119 2.10 -10.51 -12.96
N PHE A 120 2.46 -11.46 -13.84
CA PHE A 120 3.87 -11.82 -14.08
C PHE A 120 4.74 -10.73 -14.72
N ASP A 121 4.15 -9.85 -15.52
CA ASP A 121 4.82 -8.74 -16.22
C ASP A 121 4.45 -7.36 -15.65
N CYS A 122 3.82 -7.35 -14.47
CA CYS A 122 3.47 -6.13 -13.76
C CYS A 122 4.68 -5.40 -13.19
N PHE A 123 4.42 -4.20 -12.66
CA PHE A 123 5.38 -3.43 -11.88
C PHE A 123 5.12 -3.58 -10.38
N ALA A 124 6.20 -3.56 -9.60
CA ALA A 124 6.18 -3.20 -8.19
C ALA A 124 6.47 -1.70 -8.07
N SER A 125 5.66 -0.97 -7.31
CA SER A 125 5.72 0.48 -7.20
C SER A 125 5.85 0.89 -5.74
N LEU A 126 6.75 1.84 -5.49
CA LEU A 126 7.02 2.40 -4.19
C LEU A 126 6.53 3.84 -4.11
N TYR A 127 5.85 4.18 -3.02
CA TYR A 127 5.32 5.51 -2.77
C TYR A 127 5.66 5.97 -1.37
N LYS A 128 5.95 7.26 -1.19
CA LYS A 128 5.98 7.90 0.12
C LYS A 128 4.62 8.55 0.40
N LYS A 129 4.21 8.58 1.67
CA LYS A 129 3.03 9.34 2.06
C LYS A 129 3.30 10.84 1.81
N ALA A 130 2.40 11.51 1.10
CA ALA A 130 2.54 12.94 0.86
C ALA A 130 2.42 13.67 2.20
N GLU A 131 3.30 14.62 2.45
CA GLU A 131 3.13 15.53 3.58
C GLU A 131 1.83 16.31 3.36
N ASN A 132 1.00 16.39 4.40
CA ASN A 132 -0.10 17.34 4.37
C ASN A 132 0.52 18.73 4.27
N GLN A 133 0.47 19.37 3.10
CA GLN A 133 0.67 20.80 3.06
C GLN A 133 -0.37 21.41 4.00
N PRO A 134 0.02 22.13 5.06
CA PRO A 134 -0.95 22.88 5.85
C PRO A 134 -1.71 23.75 4.86
N SER A 135 -3.04 23.63 4.88
CA SER A 135 -3.89 24.44 4.04
C SER A 135 -3.47 25.91 4.20
N GLN A 136 -3.27 26.61 3.09
CA GLN A 136 -3.02 28.06 3.05
C GLN A 136 -4.30 28.84 3.46
N ALA A 137 -4.99 28.39 4.50
CA ALA A 137 -6.18 28.96 5.09
C ALA A 137 -5.89 29.31 6.56
N ARG A 138 -4.83 30.10 6.78
CA ARG A 138 -4.63 30.93 7.99
C ARG A 138 -3.44 31.88 7.78
N GLN A 139 -3.57 32.77 6.80
CA GLN A 139 -2.81 34.02 6.80
C GLN A 139 -3.76 35.17 6.48
N ILE A 140 -4.72 35.37 7.38
CA ILE A 140 -5.43 36.64 7.53
C ILE A 140 -5.48 36.92 9.02
N ALA A 141 -4.42 37.56 9.51
CA ALA A 141 -4.42 38.45 10.64
C ALA A 141 -3.02 39.08 10.74
N SER A 142 -2.75 40.05 9.88
CA SER A 142 -1.82 41.14 10.19
C SER A 142 -2.60 42.40 9.89
N PHE A 143 -3.17 43.01 10.92
CA PHE A 143 -3.33 44.45 11.17
C PHE A 143 -3.80 44.60 12.62
#